data_AF-A0A7Y9STT7-F1
#
_entry.id   AF-A0A7Y9STT7-F1
#
_cell.length_a   1.000
_cell.length_b   1.000
_cell.length_c   1.000
_cell.angle_alpha   90.00
_cell.angle_beta   90.00
_cell.angle_gamma   90.00
#
_symmetry.space_group_name_H-M   'P 1'
#
loop_
_entity.id
_entity.type
_entity.pdbx_description
1 polymer ?
#
loop_
_entity_poly.entity_id
_entity_poly.type
_entity_poly.pdbx_seq_one_letter_code
_entity_poly.pdbx_strand_id
1 'polypeptide(L)'
;MRSPRLERFALGAALALGAVTLAGCASGSAPTSSAVPTSTPAPSVSPSTTSEPAPTPTPSSSSGDFGDFTATQLVEICVDSTRSGFAGDVQFDSAASRIEHRSVTPEWLVIVPAQTSGFQGEAQCTIGGSPSNPDIGLSSASIERLPEDQIQKLIDGKNEGGDR
;
A
#
# COMPACT_ATOMS: atom_id res chain seq x y z
N MET A 1 14.95 9.56 46.24
CA MET A 1 15.20 11.01 46.44
C MET A 1 14.85 11.69 45.11
N ARG A 2 13.57 12.05 44.89
CA ARG A 2 13.00 13.41 45.04
C ARG A 2 13.82 14.50 44.33
N SER A 3 13.37 14.88 43.13
CA SER A 3 13.28 16.28 42.73
C SER A 3 11.92 16.53 42.04
N PRO A 4 11.28 17.70 42.27
CA PRO A 4 9.88 17.96 41.91
C PRO A 4 9.70 18.85 40.67
N ARG A 5 8.45 18.84 40.20
CA ARG A 5 7.82 19.65 39.13
C ARG A 5 8.11 21.16 39.21
N LEU A 6 8.09 21.82 38.06
CA LEU A 6 7.48 23.13 37.71
C LEU A 6 7.93 23.46 36.26
N GLU A 7 7.23 24.14 35.37
CA GLU A 7 5.88 24.67 35.32
C GLU A 7 5.53 25.03 33.87
N ARG A 8 4.25 25.33 33.67
CA ARG A 8 3.49 25.67 32.48
C ARG A 8 4.03 26.90 31.71
N PHE A 9 3.94 26.83 30.39
CA PHE A 9 3.69 27.95 29.47
C PHE A 9 3.00 27.35 28.24
N ALA A 10 2.07 27.95 27.51
CA ALA A 10 1.05 28.97 27.69
C ALA A 10 0.19 28.88 26.40
N LEU A 11 -1.03 29.40 26.46
CA LEU A 11 -2.02 29.50 25.37
C LEU A 11 -1.45 30.00 24.03
N GLY A 12 -2.05 29.54 22.92
CA GLY A 12 -1.96 30.21 21.63
C GLY A 12 -3.04 29.70 20.65
N ALA A 13 -4.22 30.32 20.68
CA ALA A 13 -5.31 30.09 19.74
C ALA A 13 -5.07 30.84 18.43
N ALA A 14 -5.42 30.25 17.27
CA ALA A 14 -5.83 31.00 16.09
C ALA A 14 -6.66 30.12 15.14
N LEU A 15 -7.98 30.34 15.15
CA LEU A 15 -8.89 29.98 14.06
C LEU A 15 -8.54 30.83 12.83
N ALA A 16 -8.46 30.20 11.65
CA ALA A 16 -8.56 30.90 10.37
C ALA A 16 -9.67 30.26 9.54
N LEU A 17 -10.82 30.93 9.49
CA LEU A 17 -11.91 30.70 8.55
C LEU A 17 -11.52 31.29 7.18
N GLY A 18 -11.56 30.46 6.14
CA GLY A 18 -11.50 30.90 4.74
C GLY A 18 -12.66 30.30 3.98
N ALA A 19 -13.66 31.13 3.68
CA ALA A 19 -14.78 30.81 2.80
C ALA A 19 -14.62 31.54 1.46
N VAL A 20 -15.42 31.10 0.47
CA VAL A 20 -15.98 31.87 -0.67
C VAL A 20 -15.56 31.42 -2.09
N THR A 21 -16.45 30.58 -2.66
CA THR A 21 -17.11 30.58 -3.99
C THR A 21 -16.35 30.89 -5.30
N LEU A 22 -16.68 30.18 -6.40
CA LEU A 22 -17.46 30.67 -7.56
C LEU A 22 -17.56 29.63 -8.70
N ALA A 23 -18.69 29.70 -9.41
CA ALA A 23 -19.19 28.77 -10.42
C ALA A 23 -18.60 28.96 -11.83
N GLY A 24 -18.79 27.96 -12.70
CA GLY A 24 -18.68 28.05 -14.17
C GLY A 24 -18.99 26.67 -14.78
N CYS A 25 -20.23 26.33 -15.12
CA CYS A 25 -21.11 26.78 -16.20
C CYS A 25 -20.75 26.22 -17.59
N ALA A 26 -21.72 25.52 -18.16
CA ALA A 26 -21.70 24.67 -19.34
C ALA A 26 -21.80 25.44 -20.67
N SER A 27 -21.41 24.78 -21.77
CA SER A 27 -21.94 24.88 -23.16
C SER A 27 -21.09 23.94 -24.04
N GLY A 28 -21.58 23.24 -25.07
CA GLY A 28 -22.81 23.40 -25.83
C GLY A 28 -23.05 22.23 -26.80
N SER A 29 -24.13 22.34 -27.56
CA SER A 29 -24.90 21.26 -28.17
C SER A 29 -24.64 20.97 -29.67
N ALA A 30 -24.85 19.69 -30.03
CA ALA A 30 -25.61 19.15 -31.19
C ALA A 30 -25.10 19.39 -32.64
N PRO A 31 -25.73 18.78 -33.67
CA PRO A 31 -25.99 17.35 -33.94
C PRO A 31 -25.48 16.95 -35.35
N THR A 32 -25.32 15.66 -35.69
CA THR A 32 -25.55 15.23 -37.10
C THR A 32 -25.71 13.71 -37.31
N SER A 33 -26.62 13.41 -38.23
CA SER A 33 -26.75 12.23 -39.09
C SER A 33 -27.20 10.87 -38.56
N SER A 34 -28.47 10.60 -38.88
CA SER A 34 -29.05 9.33 -39.35
C SER A 34 -28.08 8.31 -39.93
N ALA A 35 -28.23 7.06 -39.50
CA ALA A 35 -28.42 5.92 -40.39
C ALA A 35 -29.13 4.78 -39.64
N VAL A 36 -30.29 4.36 -40.13
CA VAL A 36 -30.95 3.12 -39.75
C VAL A 36 -30.41 2.02 -40.66
N PRO A 37 -29.85 0.94 -40.11
CA PRO A 37 -29.90 -0.36 -40.76
C PRO A 37 -30.84 -1.31 -40.02
N THR A 38 -31.81 -1.81 -40.77
CA THR A 38 -32.65 -2.96 -40.47
C THR A 38 -31.78 -4.20 -40.20
N SER A 39 -31.94 -4.82 -39.04
CA SER A 39 -31.32 -6.13 -38.75
C SER A 39 -32.31 -7.06 -38.03
N THR A 40 -32.72 -8.07 -38.80
CA THR A 40 -33.36 -9.35 -38.44
C THR A 40 -32.96 -9.95 -37.09
N PRO A 41 -33.87 -10.60 -36.34
CA PRO A 41 -33.53 -11.30 -35.10
C PRO A 41 -32.92 -12.69 -35.37
N ALA A 42 -31.80 -13.01 -34.70
CA ALA A 42 -31.30 -14.37 -34.52
C ALA A 42 -30.80 -14.54 -33.07
N PRO A 43 -31.06 -15.68 -32.41
CA PRO A 43 -30.93 -15.81 -30.96
C PRO A 43 -29.53 -16.22 -30.49
N SER A 44 -29.27 -15.86 -29.23
CA SER A 44 -28.40 -16.52 -28.24
C SER A 44 -26.93 -16.72 -28.62
N VAL A 45 -26.09 -15.76 -28.22
CA VAL A 45 -24.68 -16.04 -27.92
C VAL A 45 -24.52 -15.95 -26.42
N SER A 46 -24.31 -17.12 -25.81
CA SER A 46 -23.90 -17.30 -24.43
C SER A 46 -22.76 -16.32 -24.07
N PRO A 47 -22.80 -15.59 -22.95
CA PRO A 47 -21.61 -14.92 -22.47
C PRO A 47 -20.63 -16.01 -22.02
N SER A 48 -19.70 -16.38 -22.88
CA SER A 48 -18.46 -17.00 -22.41
C SER A 48 -17.71 -15.92 -21.64
N THR A 49 -17.96 -15.86 -20.33
CA THR A 49 -17.04 -15.25 -19.38
C THR A 49 -15.78 -16.10 -19.40
N THR A 50 -14.93 -15.88 -20.39
CA THR A 50 -13.51 -16.21 -20.29
C THR A 50 -12.99 -15.26 -19.22
N SER A 51 -13.01 -15.74 -17.98
CA SER A 51 -12.15 -15.19 -16.94
C SER A 51 -10.73 -15.42 -17.42
N GLU A 52 -10.12 -14.38 -17.98
CA GLU A 52 -8.68 -14.34 -18.15
C GLU A 52 -8.08 -14.60 -16.76
N PRO A 53 -7.30 -15.68 -16.57
CA PRO A 53 -6.66 -15.92 -15.29
C PRO A 53 -5.77 -14.70 -14.99
N ALA A 54 -6.04 -14.06 -13.85
CA ALA A 54 -5.17 -13.03 -13.31
C ALA A 54 -3.71 -13.50 -13.39
N PRO A 55 -2.76 -12.64 -13.79
CA PRO A 55 -1.37 -13.04 -13.92
C PRO A 55 -0.91 -13.68 -12.61
N THR A 56 -0.51 -14.96 -12.70
CA THR A 56 0.13 -15.67 -11.60
C THR A 56 1.28 -14.79 -11.12
N PRO A 57 1.33 -14.39 -9.84
CA PRO A 57 2.47 -13.64 -9.32
C PRO A 57 3.70 -14.50 -9.57
N THR A 58 4.61 -14.01 -10.42
CA THR A 58 5.91 -14.64 -10.57
C THR A 58 6.59 -14.51 -9.22
N PRO A 59 6.98 -15.60 -8.54
CA PRO A 59 7.69 -15.48 -7.29
C PRO A 59 9.01 -14.76 -7.57
N SER A 60 9.09 -13.48 -7.20
CA SER A 60 10.36 -12.76 -7.14
C SER A 60 11.10 -13.26 -5.91
N SER A 61 11.59 -14.49 -5.97
CA SER A 61 12.54 -15.00 -5.01
C SER A 61 13.87 -14.33 -5.34
N SER A 62 14.07 -13.13 -4.80
CA SER A 62 15.41 -12.59 -4.57
C SER A 62 16.13 -13.61 -3.70
N SER A 63 16.86 -14.53 -4.35
CA SER A 63 17.86 -15.38 -3.72
C SER A 63 19.04 -14.48 -3.40
N GLY A 64 18.80 -13.56 -2.47
CA GLY A 64 19.71 -12.49 -2.09
C GLY A 64 20.27 -12.80 -0.72
N ASP A 65 21.56 -12.54 -0.56
CA ASP A 65 22.17 -12.32 0.74
C ASP A 65 21.36 -11.22 1.45
N PHE A 66 20.66 -11.55 2.55
CA PHE A 66 19.81 -10.62 3.30
C PHE A 66 20.62 -9.87 4.38
N GLY A 67 21.91 -9.66 4.15
CA GLY A 67 22.86 -9.27 5.19
C GLY A 67 22.85 -10.27 6.35
N ASP A 68 22.78 -9.75 7.58
CA ASP A 68 22.69 -10.58 8.80
C ASP A 68 21.31 -11.20 9.03
N PHE A 69 20.28 -10.81 8.27
CA PHE A 69 18.93 -11.34 8.42
C PHE A 69 18.73 -12.63 7.64
N THR A 70 17.70 -13.38 8.03
CA THR A 70 17.07 -14.38 7.16
C THR A 70 15.80 -13.79 6.53
N ALA A 71 15.39 -14.32 5.37
CA ALA A 71 14.10 -13.95 4.75
C ALA A 71 12.93 -14.11 5.74
N THR A 72 12.91 -15.22 6.48
CA THR A 72 11.87 -15.48 7.49
C THR A 72 11.84 -14.42 8.57
N GLN A 73 12.99 -14.01 9.10
CA GLN A 73 13.05 -12.94 10.10
C GLN A 73 12.53 -11.61 9.57
N LEU A 74 12.92 -11.21 8.34
CA LEU A 74 12.43 -9.98 7.72
C LEU A 74 10.89 -9.98 7.58
N VAL A 75 10.31 -11.12 7.17
CA VAL A 75 8.86 -11.29 7.06
C VAL A 75 8.18 -11.24 8.43
N GLU A 76 8.70 -11.96 9.42
CA GLU A 76 8.15 -11.99 10.78
C GLU A 76 8.17 -10.61 11.43
N ILE A 77 9.29 -9.88 11.34
CA ILE A 77 9.41 -8.50 11.83
C ILE A 77 8.36 -7.61 11.19
N CYS A 78 8.15 -7.72 9.87
CA CYS A 78 7.16 -6.90 9.18
C CYS A 78 5.73 -7.22 9.60
N VAL A 79 5.40 -8.51 9.71
CA VAL A 79 4.10 -8.98 10.19
C VAL A 79 3.83 -8.46 11.59
N ASP A 80 4.77 -8.63 12.51
CA ASP A 80 4.61 -8.22 13.91
C ASP A 80 4.43 -6.70 14.03
N SER A 81 5.20 -5.92 13.26
CA SER A 81 5.11 -4.46 13.25
C SER A 81 3.76 -3.94 12.74
N THR A 82 3.18 -4.62 11.74
CA THR A 82 1.97 -4.14 11.04
C THR A 82 0.67 -4.78 11.52
N ARG A 83 0.72 -5.90 12.26
CA ARG A 83 -0.46 -6.68 12.68
C ARG A 83 -1.54 -5.84 13.34
N SER A 84 -1.16 -4.88 14.17
CA SER A 84 -2.10 -4.01 14.88
C SER A 84 -2.89 -3.05 13.98
N GLY A 85 -2.40 -2.82 12.75
CA GLY A 85 -3.08 -2.01 11.73
C GLY A 85 -4.18 -2.76 10.97
N PHE A 86 -4.26 -4.09 11.10
CA PHE A 86 -5.30 -4.90 10.49
C PHE A 86 -6.40 -5.28 11.50
N ALA A 87 -7.54 -5.75 11.00
CA ALA A 87 -8.55 -6.35 11.87
C ALA A 87 -8.07 -7.70 12.44
N GLY A 88 -8.67 -8.14 13.54
CA GLY A 88 -8.20 -9.30 14.30
C GLY A 88 -8.26 -10.64 13.56
N ASP A 89 -8.96 -10.70 12.42
CA ASP A 89 -9.09 -11.88 11.55
C ASP A 89 -7.99 -11.99 10.48
N VAL A 90 -7.05 -11.05 10.41
CA VAL A 90 -6.01 -11.00 9.37
C VAL A 90 -5.24 -12.32 9.23
N GLN A 91 -5.08 -12.76 7.99
CA GLN A 91 -4.22 -13.88 7.60
C GLN A 91 -3.09 -13.34 6.72
N PHE A 92 -1.84 -13.66 7.06
CA PHE A 92 -0.67 -13.28 6.27
C PHE A 92 -0.19 -14.45 5.44
N ASP A 93 0.11 -14.21 4.16
CA ASP A 93 0.74 -15.18 3.27
C ASP A 93 2.25 -14.91 3.21
N SER A 94 2.97 -15.42 4.21
CA SER A 94 4.43 -15.31 4.29
C SER A 94 5.16 -15.98 3.13
N ALA A 95 4.56 -16.99 2.49
CA ALA A 95 5.18 -17.72 1.39
C ALA A 95 5.14 -16.93 0.08
N ALA A 96 4.12 -16.08 -0.09
CA ALA A 96 4.00 -15.13 -1.20
C ALA A 96 4.67 -13.77 -0.92
N SER A 97 5.47 -13.66 0.14
CA SER A 97 6.17 -12.43 0.46
C SER A 97 7.20 -12.05 -0.60
N ARG A 98 7.38 -10.73 -0.75
CA ARG A 98 8.37 -10.12 -1.64
C ARG A 98 9.36 -9.32 -0.78
N ILE A 99 10.65 -9.57 -0.99
CA ILE A 99 11.74 -8.88 -0.30
C ILE A 99 12.65 -8.26 -1.34
N GLU A 100 12.84 -6.94 -1.27
CA GLU A 100 13.65 -6.17 -2.20
C GLU A 100 14.74 -5.42 -1.45
N HIS A 101 15.97 -5.44 -1.99
CA HIS A 101 17.05 -4.60 -1.48
C HIS A 101 16.84 -3.16 -1.93
N ARG A 102 17.03 -2.21 -1.02
CA ARG A 102 16.83 -0.78 -1.24
C ARG A 102 18.16 -0.09 -1.50
N SER A 103 18.13 1.04 -2.18
CA SER A 103 19.33 1.87 -2.42
C SER A 103 19.64 2.82 -1.26
N VAL A 104 18.79 2.82 -0.23
CA VAL A 104 18.86 3.69 0.94
C VAL A 104 18.59 2.87 2.20
N THR A 105 18.87 3.47 3.36
CA THR A 105 18.53 2.89 4.67
C THR A 105 17.09 3.24 5.07
N PRO A 106 16.34 2.33 5.73
CA PRO A 106 16.67 0.93 6.04
C PRO A 106 16.77 0.03 4.78
N GLU A 107 17.64 -0.97 4.76
CA GLU A 107 18.10 -1.58 3.49
C GLU A 107 17.12 -2.55 2.83
N TRP A 108 16.10 -3.02 3.54
CA TRP A 108 15.16 -4.03 3.04
C TRP A 108 13.76 -3.46 2.92
N LEU A 109 13.11 -3.63 1.77
CA LEU A 109 11.68 -3.47 1.60
C LEU A 109 11.03 -4.85 1.68
N VAL A 110 10.11 -5.03 2.62
CA VAL A 110 9.37 -6.28 2.82
C VAL A 110 7.90 -6.03 2.56
N ILE A 111 7.32 -6.81 1.65
CA ILE A 111 5.90 -6.76 1.32
C ILE A 111 5.32 -8.15 1.56
N VAL A 112 4.36 -8.25 2.48
CA VAL A 112 3.72 -9.52 2.86
C VAL A 112 2.24 -9.44 2.52
N PRO A 113 1.75 -10.23 1.54
CA PRO A 113 0.33 -10.29 1.25
C PRO A 113 -0.48 -10.69 2.47
N ALA A 114 -1.66 -10.10 2.62
CA ALA A 114 -2.58 -10.37 3.70
C ALA A 114 -4.02 -10.43 3.20
N GLN A 115 -4.88 -11.15 3.93
CA GLN A 115 -6.32 -11.08 3.76
C GLN A 115 -6.98 -10.73 5.08
N THR A 116 -7.88 -9.75 5.05
CA THR A 116 -8.65 -9.33 6.23
C THR A 116 -10.03 -8.86 5.80
N SER A 117 -11.07 -9.24 6.53
CA SER A 117 -12.46 -8.82 6.28
C SER A 117 -12.93 -9.04 4.82
N GLY A 118 -12.37 -10.05 4.14
CA GLY A 118 -12.66 -10.36 2.73
C GLY A 118 -11.90 -9.52 1.70
N PHE A 119 -11.02 -8.60 2.11
CA PHE A 119 -10.17 -7.80 1.24
C PHE A 119 -8.76 -8.40 1.14
N GLN A 120 -8.10 -8.18 0.00
CA GLN A 120 -6.68 -8.47 -0.16
C GLN A 120 -5.88 -7.22 0.21
N GLY A 121 -5.12 -7.32 1.30
CA GLY A 121 -4.22 -6.28 1.76
C GLY A 121 -2.75 -6.70 1.69
N GLU A 122 -1.87 -5.83 2.15
CA GLU A 122 -0.43 -6.07 2.23
C GLU A 122 0.16 -5.35 3.44
N ALA A 123 1.01 -6.04 4.20
CA ALA A 123 1.93 -5.42 5.14
C ALA A 123 3.15 -4.93 4.38
N GLN A 124 3.59 -3.70 4.63
CA GLN A 124 4.70 -3.05 3.94
C GLN A 124 5.64 -2.47 4.98
N CYS A 125 6.89 -2.91 4.97
CA CYS A 125 7.88 -2.44 5.92
C CYS A 125 9.21 -2.12 5.26
N THR A 126 9.92 -1.13 5.78
CA THR A 126 11.35 -0.99 5.51
C THR A 126 12.16 -1.35 6.76
N ILE A 127 13.12 -2.27 6.62
CA ILE A 127 13.83 -2.90 7.73
C ILE A 127 15.34 -2.81 7.50
N GLY A 128 16.08 -2.51 8.55
CA GLY A 128 17.54 -2.44 8.58
C GLY A 128 18.07 -2.73 9.97
N GLY A 129 19.30 -2.30 10.28
CA GLY A 129 19.94 -2.61 11.55
C GLY A 129 20.38 -4.07 11.60
N SER A 130 20.03 -4.78 12.68
CA SER A 130 20.41 -6.19 12.87
C SER A 130 19.23 -7.05 13.34
N PRO A 131 19.29 -8.39 13.24
CA PRO A 131 18.21 -9.25 13.71
C PRO A 131 17.88 -9.09 15.20
N SER A 132 18.86 -8.74 16.03
CA SER A 132 18.69 -8.54 17.47
C SER A 132 18.26 -7.13 17.86
N ASN A 133 18.40 -6.16 16.95
CA ASN A 133 17.95 -4.79 17.13
C ASN A 133 17.52 -4.21 15.77
N PRO A 134 16.35 -4.63 15.25
CA PRO A 134 15.89 -4.21 13.93
C PRO A 134 15.51 -2.74 13.94
N ASP A 135 15.93 -2.01 12.91
CA ASP A 135 15.51 -0.64 12.65
C ASP A 135 14.35 -0.66 11.63
N ILE A 136 13.19 -0.16 12.03
CA ILE A 136 11.97 -0.16 11.21
C ILE A 136 11.68 1.28 10.81
N GLY A 137 11.74 1.57 9.50
CA GLY A 137 11.43 2.88 8.94
C GLY A 137 9.94 3.02 8.63
N LEU A 138 9.52 2.45 7.51
CA LEU A 138 8.13 2.31 7.13
C LEU A 138 7.54 1.07 7.81
N SER A 139 6.31 1.21 8.32
CA SER A 139 5.47 0.09 8.75
C SER A 139 4.01 0.46 8.46
N SER A 140 3.43 -0.16 7.44
CA SER A 140 2.08 0.15 6.97
C SER A 140 1.27 -1.11 6.71
N ALA A 141 0.01 -1.08 7.15
CA ALA A 141 -1.00 -2.07 6.82
C ALA A 141 -1.94 -1.46 5.77
N SER A 142 -1.97 -2.04 4.58
CA SER A 142 -2.84 -1.59 3.48
C SER A 142 -3.88 -2.64 3.15
N ILE A 143 -5.08 -2.23 2.78
CA ILE A 143 -6.13 -3.10 2.21
C ILE A 143 -6.12 -3.11 0.68
N GLU A 144 -5.09 -2.51 0.09
CA GLU A 144 -4.82 -2.46 -1.34
C GLU A 144 -3.38 -2.92 -1.59
N ARG A 145 -3.17 -3.64 -2.69
CA ARG A 145 -1.85 -4.04 -3.15
C ARG A 145 -1.05 -2.84 -3.65
N LEU A 146 0.24 -2.83 -3.36
CA LEU A 146 1.14 -1.82 -3.90
C LEU A 146 1.36 -2.02 -5.41
N PRO A 147 1.14 -0.99 -6.24
CA PRO A 147 1.51 -1.04 -7.64
C PRO A 147 3.04 -1.03 -7.79
N GLU A 148 3.54 -1.66 -8.85
CA GLU A 148 4.99 -1.82 -9.10
C GLU A 148 5.76 -0.50 -9.15
N ASP A 149 5.16 0.56 -9.69
CA ASP A 149 5.81 1.88 -9.72
C ASP A 149 5.98 2.48 -8.32
N GLN A 150 5.09 2.15 -7.39
CA GLN A 150 5.21 2.54 -5.99
C GLN A 150 6.24 1.70 -5.24
N ILE A 151 6.32 0.41 -5.54
CA ILE A 151 7.37 -0.47 -5.02
C ILE A 151 8.75 0.07 -5.42
N GLN A 152 8.93 0.44 -6.70
CA GLN A 152 10.21 1.02 -7.15
C GLN A 152 10.53 2.36 -6.45
N LYS A 153 9.51 3.20 -6.21
CA LYS A 153 9.70 4.44 -5.44
C LYS A 153 10.20 4.16 -4.02
N LEU A 154 9.65 3.15 -3.33
CA LEU A 154 10.09 2.76 -1.99
C LEU A 154 11.50 2.16 -1.99
N ILE A 155 11.86 1.39 -3.03
CA ILE A 155 13.24 0.89 -3.23
C ILE A 155 14.24 2.05 -3.38
N ASP A 156 13.82 3.12 -4.05
CA ASP A 156 14.59 4.36 -4.21
C ASP A 156 14.57 5.30 -2.98
N GLY A 157 13.85 4.94 -1.90
CA GLY A 157 13.73 5.80 -0.71
C GLY A 157 12.70 6.93 -0.81
N LYS A 158 11.71 6.81 -1.69
CA LYS A 158 10.72 7.86 -1.97
C LYS A 158 9.34 7.43 -1.50
N ASN A 159 8.55 8.40 -1.01
CA ASN A 159 7.16 8.21 -0.57
C ASN A 159 7.00 7.24 0.62
N GLU A 160 7.93 7.30 1.58
CA GLU A 160 8.04 6.38 2.71
C GLU A 160 7.05 6.69 3.85
N GLY A 161 6.21 7.72 3.70
CA GLY A 161 5.22 8.10 4.71
C GLY A 161 5.79 8.67 6.03
N GLY A 162 7.08 9.04 6.09
CA GLY A 162 7.75 9.52 7.30
C GLY A 162 8.09 11.01 7.29
N ASP A 163 7.18 11.86 7.77
CA ASP A 163 7.48 13.17 8.37
C ASP A 163 6.94 13.14 9.82
N ARG A 164 7.50 12.33 10.72
CA ARG A 164 7.22 12.42 12.17
C ARG A 164 8.38 11.93 13.01
#